data_AF-A0AAU2F7M6-F1
#
_entry.id   AF-A0AAU2F7M6-F1
#
_cell.length_a   1.000
_cell.length_b   1.000
_cell.length_c   1.000
_cell.angle_alpha   90.00
_cell.angle_beta   90.00
_cell.angle_gamma   90.00
#
_symmetry.space_group_name_H-M   'P 1'
#
loop_
_entity.id
_entity.type
_entity.pdbx_description
1 polymer ?
#
loop_
_entity_poly.entity_id
_entity_poly.type
_entity_poly.pdbx_seq_one_letter_code
_entity_poly.pdbx_strand_id
1 'polypeptide(L)'
;MSWPSVVLLASARECAAIEAEVRSLGVEKDPLSDGDFLHWNGNSYALDFSGGVLTDFEPDEIEDARERIGEEPRAIYVSCQSMDAARVFLSSVLRGFSGLIDTNHGDVVEFAEFVDLVEKHPQWDWRRTEIAELLGRP
;
A
#
# COMPACT_ATOMS: atom_id res chain seq x y z
N MET A 1 -16.68 -10.05 4.02
CA MET A 1 -16.02 -8.99 3.23
C MET A 1 -14.57 -8.96 3.67
N SER A 2 -13.63 -9.02 2.73
CA SER A 2 -12.20 -8.85 2.99
C SER A 2 -11.90 -7.41 3.41
N TRP A 3 -10.84 -7.25 4.19
CA TRP A 3 -10.27 -5.94 4.55
C TRP A 3 -9.75 -5.23 3.30
N PRO A 4 -9.93 -3.90 3.14
CA PRO A 4 -9.28 -3.15 2.07
C PRO A 4 -7.77 -3.34 2.11
N SER A 5 -7.18 -3.63 0.96
CA SER A 5 -5.75 -3.90 0.83
C SER A 5 -5.13 -3.08 -0.27
N VAL A 6 -3.82 -2.93 -0.19
CA VAL A 6 -2.96 -2.31 -1.20
C VAL A 6 -1.63 -3.06 -1.25
N VAL A 7 -0.90 -2.91 -2.35
CA VAL A 7 0.50 -3.34 -2.46
C VAL A 7 1.36 -2.11 -2.65
N LEU A 8 2.36 -1.94 -1.79
CA LEU A 8 3.35 -0.88 -1.90
C LEU A 8 4.55 -1.43 -2.68
N LEU A 9 4.87 -0.84 -3.83
CA LEU A 9 5.99 -1.19 -4.68
C LEU A 9 7.03 -0.07 -4.61
N ALA A 10 8.26 -0.40 -4.21
CA ALA A 10 9.32 0.60 -4.18
C ALA A 10 10.69 -0.06 -4.39
N SER A 11 11.75 0.75 -4.42
CA SER A 11 13.11 0.21 -4.38
C SER A 11 13.34 -0.60 -3.10
N ALA A 12 14.32 -1.50 -3.12
CA ALA A 12 14.70 -2.26 -1.93
C ALA A 12 15.05 -1.37 -0.73
N ARG A 13 15.68 -0.21 -0.99
CA ARG A 13 16.01 0.77 0.05
C ARG A 13 14.76 1.44 0.62
N GLU A 14 13.84 1.88 -0.23
CA GLU A 14 12.59 2.52 0.21
C GLU A 14 11.70 1.53 0.97
N CYS A 15 11.51 0.30 0.46
CA CYS A 15 10.76 -0.73 1.19
C CYS A 15 11.37 -1.04 2.57
N ALA A 16 12.69 -1.14 2.67
CA ALA A 16 13.34 -1.36 3.97
C ALA A 16 13.12 -0.19 4.95
N ALA A 17 13.09 1.05 4.43
CA ALA A 17 12.83 2.23 5.23
C ALA A 17 11.36 2.33 5.67
N ILE A 18 10.41 1.99 4.77
CA ILE A 18 8.97 1.88 5.09
C ILE A 18 8.75 0.78 6.14
N GLU A 19 9.36 -0.40 5.96
CA GLU A 19 9.27 -1.48 6.95
C GLU A 19 9.79 -1.02 8.32
N ALA A 20 10.93 -0.35 8.38
CA ALA A 20 11.47 0.17 9.63
C ALA A 20 10.53 1.19 10.29
N GLU A 21 9.95 2.09 9.51
CA GLU A 21 8.96 3.08 10.00
C GLU A 21 7.72 2.37 10.56
N VAL A 22 7.12 1.44 9.80
CA VAL A 22 5.93 0.70 10.22
C VAL A 22 6.23 -0.16 11.45
N ARG A 23 7.38 -0.83 11.51
CA ARG A 23 7.80 -1.60 12.69
C ARG A 23 7.97 -0.73 13.94
N SER A 24 8.40 0.52 13.78
CA SER A 24 8.50 1.47 14.90
C SER A 24 7.16 1.78 15.57
N LEU A 25 6.04 1.55 14.87
CA LEU A 25 4.68 1.70 15.39
C LEU A 25 4.22 0.53 16.27
N GLY A 26 5.05 -0.51 16.43
CA GLY A 26 4.76 -1.67 17.28
C GLY A 26 4.21 -2.87 16.53
N VAL A 27 4.79 -3.20 15.37
CA VAL A 27 4.46 -4.44 14.65
C VAL A 27 4.88 -5.65 15.48
N GLU A 28 3.97 -6.62 15.58
CA GLU A 28 4.19 -7.91 16.22
C GLU A 28 4.09 -9.03 15.20
N LYS A 29 4.65 -10.20 15.52
CA LYS A 29 4.37 -11.43 14.76
C LYS A 29 3.01 -11.97 15.19
N ASP A 30 2.13 -12.26 14.24
CA ASP A 30 0.89 -12.95 14.54
C ASP A 30 1.22 -14.40 14.97
N PRO A 31 0.83 -14.84 16.18
CA PRO A 31 1.07 -16.23 16.60
C PRO A 31 0.22 -17.25 15.82
N LEU A 32 -0.79 -16.81 15.05
CA LEU A 32 -1.75 -17.64 14.33
C LEU A 32 -1.66 -17.55 12.80
N SER A 33 -0.83 -16.65 12.26
CA SER A 33 -0.57 -16.55 10.83
C SER A 33 0.91 -16.31 10.56
N ASP A 34 1.37 -16.59 9.35
CA ASP A 34 2.76 -16.34 8.96
C ASP A 34 3.06 -14.83 8.74
N GLY A 35 2.06 -13.97 8.95
CA GLY A 35 2.12 -12.52 8.69
C GLY A 35 2.58 -11.68 9.89
N ASP A 36 2.95 -10.45 9.60
CA ASP A 36 3.16 -9.40 10.59
C ASP A 36 1.81 -8.70 10.88
N PHE A 37 1.57 -8.30 12.13
CA PHE A 37 0.34 -7.65 12.54
C PHE A 37 0.62 -6.35 13.29
N LEU A 38 -0.19 -5.32 13.05
CA LEU A 38 -0.08 -4.03 13.71
C LEU A 38 -1.42 -3.63 14.32
N HIS A 39 -1.38 -3.23 15.60
CA HIS A 39 -2.46 -2.51 16.24
C HIS A 39 -2.05 -1.05 16.42
N TRP A 40 -2.64 -0.16 15.61
CA TRP A 40 -2.27 1.25 15.61
C TRP A 40 -3.51 2.15 15.47
N ASN A 41 -3.57 3.20 16.30
CA ASN A 41 -4.67 4.16 16.36
C ASN A 41 -6.06 3.50 16.46
N GLY A 42 -6.19 2.49 17.33
CA GLY A 42 -7.45 1.76 17.55
C GLY A 42 -7.90 0.85 16.41
N ASN A 43 -7.05 0.64 15.39
CA ASN A 43 -7.34 -0.21 14.24
C ASN A 43 -6.28 -1.31 14.09
N SER A 44 -6.64 -2.33 13.34
CA SER A 44 -5.81 -3.49 13.05
C SER A 44 -5.36 -3.53 11.59
N TYR A 45 -4.14 -4.00 11.35
CA TYR A 45 -3.55 -4.12 10.03
C TYR A 45 -2.79 -5.44 9.92
N ALA A 46 -2.99 -6.17 8.82
CA ALA A 46 -2.16 -7.32 8.46
C ALA A 46 -1.13 -6.86 7.42
N LEU A 47 0.11 -7.27 7.61
CA LEU A 47 1.28 -6.80 6.87
C LEU A 47 2.11 -8.00 6.40
N ASP A 48 2.65 -7.91 5.19
CA ASP A 48 3.66 -8.84 4.71
C ASP A 48 4.81 -8.06 4.05
N PHE A 49 6.01 -8.16 4.65
CA PHE A 49 7.24 -7.53 4.18
C PHE A 49 8.15 -8.49 3.41
N SER A 50 7.75 -9.75 3.22
CA SER A 50 8.55 -10.77 2.54
C SER A 50 8.76 -10.46 1.05
N GLY A 51 7.87 -9.65 0.47
CA GLY A 51 7.77 -9.44 -0.98
C GLY A 51 7.10 -10.60 -1.71
N GLY A 52 6.58 -11.61 -1.00
CA GLY A 52 5.91 -12.77 -1.58
C GLY A 52 4.71 -12.41 -2.45
N VAL A 53 4.02 -11.30 -2.15
CA VAL A 53 2.90 -10.78 -2.96
C VAL A 53 3.27 -10.51 -4.43
N LEU A 54 4.55 -10.29 -4.76
CA LEU A 54 4.98 -10.14 -6.15
C LEU A 54 4.75 -11.39 -7.01
N THR A 55 4.56 -12.58 -6.42
CA THR A 55 4.25 -13.78 -7.20
C THR A 55 2.86 -13.73 -7.85
N ASP A 56 2.01 -12.82 -7.38
CA ASP A 56 0.65 -12.65 -7.88
C ASP A 56 0.57 -11.62 -9.03
N PHE A 57 1.66 -10.89 -9.29
CA PHE A 57 1.76 -9.90 -10.37
C PHE A 57 2.13 -10.56 -11.70
N GLU A 58 1.55 -10.06 -12.79
CA GLU A 58 1.97 -10.44 -14.14
C GLU A 58 3.36 -9.85 -14.46
N PRO A 59 4.17 -10.51 -15.31
CA PRO A 59 5.53 -10.05 -15.60
C PRO A 59 5.61 -8.63 -16.21
N ASP A 60 4.60 -8.22 -16.96
CA ASP A 60 4.47 -6.87 -17.53
C ASP A 60 4.13 -5.82 -16.47
N GLU A 61 3.31 -6.15 -15.47
CA GLU A 61 3.07 -5.26 -14.32
C GLU A 61 4.37 -5.01 -13.52
N ILE A 62 5.20 -6.05 -13.36
CA ILE A 62 6.51 -5.93 -12.71
C ILE A 62 7.47 -5.09 -13.56
N GLU A 63 7.47 -5.26 -14.88
CA GLU A 63 8.28 -4.46 -15.80
C GLU A 63 7.89 -2.97 -15.74
N ASP A 64 6.60 -2.67 -15.82
CA ASP A 64 6.07 -1.31 -15.74
C ASP A 64 6.44 -0.65 -14.39
N ALA A 65 6.33 -1.38 -13.29
CA ALA A 65 6.77 -0.91 -11.98
C ALA A 65 8.28 -0.66 -11.95
N ARG A 66 9.09 -1.56 -12.52
CA ARG A 66 10.53 -1.42 -12.61
C ARG A 66 10.95 -0.20 -13.43
N GLU A 67 10.30 0.08 -14.55
CA GLU A 67 10.59 1.24 -15.38
C GLU A 67 10.28 2.55 -14.63
N ARG A 68 9.17 2.59 -13.88
CA ARG A 68 8.74 3.75 -13.09
C ARG A 68 9.61 3.99 -11.86
N ILE A 69 10.05 2.93 -11.19
CA ILE A 69 10.92 2.99 -9.99
C ILE A 69 12.39 3.18 -10.38
N GLY A 70 12.80 2.68 -11.55
CA GLY A 70 14.17 2.71 -12.07
C GLY A 70 15.06 1.53 -11.64
N GLU A 71 14.52 0.58 -10.87
CA GLU A 71 15.19 -0.64 -10.43
C GLU A 71 14.18 -1.73 -10.05
N GLU A 72 14.66 -2.96 -9.81
CA GLU A 72 13.80 -4.11 -9.50
C GLU A 72 12.93 -3.82 -8.26
N PRO A 73 11.59 -3.87 -8.38
CA PRO A 73 10.71 -3.52 -7.28
C PRO A 73 10.76 -4.56 -6.16
N ARG A 74 10.56 -4.07 -4.94
CA ARG A 74 10.18 -4.87 -3.78
C ARG A 74 8.76 -4.48 -3.39
N ALA A 75 8.04 -5.41 -2.78
CA ALA A 75 6.65 -5.20 -2.40
C ALA A 75 6.41 -5.35 -0.91
N ILE A 76 5.48 -4.57 -0.39
CA ILE A 76 4.88 -4.73 0.94
C ILE A 76 3.37 -4.84 0.76
N TYR A 77 2.78 -5.93 1.23
CA TYR A 77 1.32 -6.05 1.27
C TYR A 77 0.78 -5.46 2.55
N VAL A 78 -0.30 -4.68 2.42
CA VAL A 78 -0.99 -4.06 3.56
C VAL A 78 -2.48 -4.32 3.45
N SER A 79 -3.07 -4.91 4.48
CA SER A 79 -4.52 -5.09 4.62
C SER A 79 -5.00 -4.37 5.87
N CYS A 80 -5.99 -3.48 5.71
CA CYS A 80 -6.43 -2.56 6.75
C CYS A 80 -7.85 -2.92 7.21
N GLN A 81 -8.12 -2.86 8.52
CA GLN A 81 -9.45 -3.21 9.07
C GLN A 81 -10.64 -2.48 8.42
N SER A 82 -10.44 -1.24 7.97
CA SER A 82 -11.46 -0.42 7.32
C SER A 82 -10.85 0.56 6.33
N MET A 83 -11.69 1.18 5.49
CA MET A 83 -11.22 2.18 4.53
C MET A 83 -10.75 3.46 5.24
N ASP A 84 -11.40 3.84 6.34
CA ASP A 84 -10.93 4.96 7.17
C ASP A 84 -9.55 4.67 7.77
N ALA A 85 -9.35 3.45 8.29
CA ALA A 85 -8.05 3.02 8.79
C ALA A 85 -6.99 3.04 7.69
N ALA A 86 -7.32 2.54 6.49
CA ALA A 86 -6.41 2.53 5.35
C ALA A 86 -5.96 3.94 4.96
N ARG A 87 -6.91 4.86 4.79
CA ARG A 87 -6.62 6.27 4.45
C ARG A 87 -5.73 6.94 5.49
N VAL A 88 -6.02 6.78 6.78
CA VAL A 88 -5.23 7.38 7.86
C VAL A 88 -3.83 6.77 7.92
N PHE A 89 -3.72 5.44 7.86
CA PHE A 89 -2.44 4.74 7.93
C PHE A 89 -1.54 5.05 6.74
N LEU A 90 -2.05 4.88 5.52
CA LEU A 90 -1.26 5.07 4.29
C LEU A 90 -0.86 6.54 4.11
N SER A 91 -1.75 7.50 4.39
CA SER A 91 -1.37 8.92 4.34
C SER A 91 -0.35 9.32 5.42
N SER A 92 -0.35 8.64 6.57
CA SER A 92 0.65 8.88 7.61
C SER A 92 2.01 8.29 7.23
N VAL A 93 2.04 7.04 6.76
CA VAL A 93 3.27 6.30 6.50
C VAL A 93 3.94 6.77 5.21
N LEU A 94 3.19 6.93 4.11
CA LEU A 94 3.77 7.17 2.79
C LEU A 94 4.32 8.59 2.61
N ARG A 95 4.00 9.52 3.52
CA ARG A 95 4.55 10.88 3.50
C ARG A 95 6.06 10.85 3.72
N GLY A 96 6.82 11.11 2.66
CA GLY A 96 8.28 11.18 2.70
C GLY A 96 8.99 9.99 2.08
N PHE A 97 8.25 9.01 1.54
CA PHE A 97 8.80 7.91 0.75
C PHE A 97 8.43 8.05 -0.72
N SER A 98 9.19 7.36 -1.57
CA SER A 98 8.96 7.29 -3.01
C SER A 98 8.67 5.87 -3.44
N GLY A 99 7.71 5.70 -4.34
CA GLY A 99 7.27 4.40 -4.83
C GLY A 99 5.88 4.48 -5.43
N LEU A 100 5.34 3.31 -5.74
CA LEU A 100 4.02 3.12 -6.33
C LEU A 100 3.13 2.37 -5.35
N ILE A 101 1.86 2.73 -5.32
CA ILE A 101 0.82 2.00 -4.62
C ILE A 101 -0.16 1.42 -5.64
N ASP A 102 -0.26 0.10 -5.62
CA ASP A 102 -1.32 -0.65 -6.27
C ASP A 102 -2.50 -0.75 -5.29
N THR A 103 -3.66 -0.27 -5.72
CA THR A 103 -4.90 -0.29 -4.94
C THR A 103 -5.51 -1.69 -4.80
N ASN A 104 -4.92 -2.70 -5.44
CA ASN A 104 -5.45 -4.05 -5.66
C ASN A 104 -6.82 -4.04 -6.36
N HIS A 105 -7.11 -2.96 -7.07
CA HIS A 105 -8.39 -2.63 -7.69
C HIS A 105 -8.23 -1.80 -8.97
N GLY A 106 -7.16 -2.07 -9.74
CA GLY A 106 -6.96 -1.54 -11.10
C GLY A 106 -6.12 -0.28 -11.21
N ASP A 107 -5.94 0.48 -10.12
CA ASP A 107 -5.10 1.68 -10.12
C ASP A 107 -3.72 1.43 -9.51
N VAL A 108 -2.67 1.84 -10.24
CA VAL A 108 -1.26 1.88 -9.77
C VAL A 108 -0.69 3.29 -9.94
N VAL A 109 -0.54 4.02 -8.84
CA VAL A 109 -0.13 5.44 -8.84
C VAL A 109 1.06 5.70 -7.91
N GLU A 110 1.70 6.85 -8.04
CA GLU A 110 2.78 7.24 -7.12
C GLU A 110 2.23 7.46 -5.70
N PHE A 111 3.06 7.18 -4.68
CA PHE A 111 2.68 7.44 -3.28
C PHE A 111 2.24 8.88 -3.03
N ALA A 112 2.98 9.86 -3.58
CA ALA A 112 2.64 11.27 -3.43
C ALA A 112 1.26 11.59 -4.04
N GLU A 113 0.97 11.08 -5.23
CA GLU A 113 -0.32 11.24 -5.89
C GLU A 113 -1.46 10.59 -5.08
N PHE A 114 -1.25 9.38 -4.58
CA PHE A 114 -2.24 8.69 -3.75
C PHE A 114 -2.56 9.46 -2.47
N VAL A 115 -1.55 9.97 -1.76
CA VAL A 115 -1.75 10.77 -0.55
C VAL A 115 -2.55 12.03 -0.86
N ASP A 116 -2.19 12.71 -1.95
CA ASP A 116 -2.91 13.87 -2.46
C ASP A 116 -4.39 13.57 -2.76
N LEU A 117 -4.68 12.41 -3.37
CA LEU A 117 -6.05 11.97 -3.68
C LEU A 117 -6.85 11.68 -2.41
N VAL A 118 -6.26 10.98 -1.44
CA VAL A 118 -6.90 10.70 -0.14
C VAL A 118 -7.23 12.00 0.60
N GLU A 119 -6.33 12.98 0.58
CA GLU A 119 -6.56 14.28 1.22
C GLU A 119 -7.64 15.10 0.54
N LYS A 120 -7.68 15.11 -0.80
CA LYS A 120 -8.70 15.81 -1.60
C LYS A 120 -10.06 15.12 -1.55
N HIS A 121 -10.08 13.79 -1.43
CA HIS A 121 -11.28 12.96 -1.47
C HIS A 121 -11.37 12.04 -0.23
N PRO A 122 -11.69 12.58 0.96
CA PRO A 122 -11.66 11.82 2.22
C PRO A 122 -12.69 10.67 2.30
N GLN A 123 -13.62 10.60 1.34
CA GLN A 123 -14.62 9.52 1.24
C GLN A 123 -14.27 8.47 0.17
N TRP A 124 -13.17 8.63 -0.57
CA TRP A 124 -12.78 7.73 -1.66
C TRP A 124 -12.55 6.30 -1.17
N ASP A 125 -13.33 5.35 -1.68
CA ASP A 125 -13.15 3.90 -1.49
C ASP A 125 -12.67 3.33 -2.83
N TRP A 126 -11.36 3.11 -2.97
CA TRP A 126 -10.74 2.61 -4.21
C TRP A 126 -11.23 1.23 -4.64
N ARG A 127 -11.94 0.50 -3.77
CA ARG A 127 -12.58 -0.78 -4.16
C ARG A 127 -13.85 -0.58 -4.97
N ARG A 128 -14.32 0.67 -5.11
CA ARG A 128 -15.61 1.03 -5.71
C ARG A 128 -15.52 2.09 -6.79
N THR A 129 -14.45 2.88 -6.78
CA THR A 129 -14.28 4.01 -7.68
C THR A 129 -12.81 4.12 -8.01
N GLU A 130 -12.47 3.88 -9.27
CA GLU A 130 -11.11 4.03 -9.79
C GLU A 130 -10.74 5.52 -9.87
N ILE A 131 -9.45 5.82 -9.99
CA ILE A 131 -8.94 7.19 -10.02
C ILE A 131 -9.47 7.96 -11.24
N ALA A 132 -9.61 7.30 -12.39
CA ALA A 132 -10.17 7.92 -13.59
C ALA A 132 -11.60 8.47 -13.32
N GLU A 133 -12.45 7.63 -12.73
CA GLU A 133 -13.82 8.00 -12.33
C GLU A 133 -13.82 9.09 -11.25
N LEU A 134 -12.94 8.96 -10.25
CA LEU A 134 -12.82 9.93 -9.15
C LEU A 134 -12.47 11.33 -9.67
N LEU A 135 -11.61 11.41 -10.69
CA LEU A 135 -11.16 12.66 -11.29
C LEU A 135 -12.08 13.17 -12.42
N GLY A 136 -13.18 12.47 -12.71
CA GLY A 136 -14.10 12.82 -13.80
C GLY A 136 -13.44 12.75 -15.17
N ARG A 137 -12.45 11.86 -15.34
CA ARG A 137 -11.79 11.60 -16.63
C ARG A 137 -12.47 10.38 -17.27
N PRO A 138 -12.82 10.46 -18.56
CA PRO A 138 -13.47 9.37 -19.28
C PRO A 138 -12.53 8.18 -19.53
#